data_AF-A0A2H0U601-F1
#
_entry.id   AF-A0A2H0U601-F1
#
_cell.length_a   1.000
_cell.length_b   1.000
_cell.length_c   1.000
_cell.angle_alpha   90.00
_cell.angle_beta   90.00
_cell.angle_gamma   90.00
#
_symmetry.space_group_name_H-M   'P 1'
#
loop_
_entity.id
_entity.type
_entity.pdbx_description
1 polymer ?
#
loop_
_entity_poly.entity_id
_entity_poly.type
_entity_poly.pdbx_seq_one_letter_code
_entity_poly.pdbx_strand_id
1 'polypeptide(L)'
;MTDAQWSACSLNGIPLLTCIPPLVTNLINWALVFAGVVAFFLLIFSGYKFISSGGDPKNVEGAKKTATYAIAGLILILLSFFIVRTIGQITGLESDCINLFGFTNCN
;
A
#
# COMPACT_ATOMS: atom_id res chain seq x y z
N MET A 1 -9.68 -8.16 -14.45
CA MET A 1 -10.15 -9.15 -13.46
C MET A 1 -11.08 -8.43 -12.49
N THR A 2 -12.30 -8.12 -12.94
CA THR A 2 -13.32 -7.36 -12.19
C THR A 2 -14.73 -7.89 -12.45
N ASP A 3 -14.87 -9.17 -12.77
CA ASP A 3 -16.06 -9.70 -13.40
C ASP A 3 -16.59 -10.99 -12.77
N ALA A 4 -15.79 -11.74 -12.00
CA ALA A 4 -16.24 -13.02 -11.41
C ALA A 4 -16.62 -12.94 -9.91
N GLN A 5 -16.22 -11.90 -9.16
CA GLN A 5 -16.37 -11.88 -7.70
C GLN A 5 -17.64 -11.15 -7.21
N TRP A 6 -18.13 -10.16 -7.96
CA TRP A 6 -19.32 -9.38 -7.56
C TRP A 6 -20.64 -10.13 -7.72
N SER A 7 -20.71 -11.13 -8.61
CA SER A 7 -21.91 -11.95 -8.85
C SER A 7 -22.11 -13.04 -7.79
N ALA A 8 -21.05 -13.49 -7.10
CA ALA A 8 -21.13 -14.45 -5.98
C ALA A 8 -21.36 -13.77 -4.62
N CYS A 9 -21.26 -12.44 -4.57
CA CYS A 9 -21.40 -11.62 -3.36
C CYS A 9 -22.86 -11.18 -3.09
N SER A 10 -23.82 -11.67 -3.87
CA SER A 10 -25.24 -11.43 -3.63
C SER A 10 -26.02 -12.72 -3.86
N LEU A 11 -26.58 -13.28 -2.79
CA LEU A 11 -27.62 -14.31 -2.90
C LEU A 11 -28.96 -13.59 -2.81
N ASN A 12 -29.72 -13.61 -3.92
CA ASN A 12 -31.05 -13.00 -3.98
C ASN A 12 -31.10 -11.52 -3.50
N GLY A 13 -30.08 -10.71 -3.81
CA GLY A 13 -30.08 -9.28 -3.49
C GLY A 13 -29.63 -8.93 -2.07
N ILE A 14 -29.27 -9.90 -1.24
CA ILE A 14 -28.75 -9.65 0.12
C ILE A 14 -27.21 -9.68 0.10
N PRO A 15 -26.52 -8.63 0.61
CA PRO A 15 -25.07 -8.66 0.76
C PRO A 15 -24.68 -9.52 1.97
N LEU A 16 -23.85 -10.55 1.76
CA LEU A 16 -23.29 -11.39 2.83
C LEU A 16 -21.99 -10.78 3.40
N LEU A 17 -21.60 -11.13 4.63
CA LEU A 17 -20.32 -10.68 5.22
C LEU A 17 -19.08 -11.12 4.43
N THR A 18 -19.21 -12.16 3.60
CA THR A 18 -18.18 -12.67 2.69
C THR A 18 -17.81 -11.67 1.58
N CYS A 19 -18.54 -10.56 1.44
CA CYS A 19 -18.33 -9.53 0.42
C CYS A 19 -17.37 -8.43 0.86
N ILE A 20 -17.08 -8.33 2.16
CA ILE A 20 -16.17 -7.33 2.73
C ILE A 20 -14.72 -7.57 2.29
N PRO A 21 -14.17 -8.80 2.36
CA PRO A 21 -12.78 -9.06 1.96
C PRO A 21 -12.42 -8.65 0.52
N PRO A 22 -13.16 -9.01 -0.54
CA PRO A 22 -12.78 -8.65 -1.91
C PRO A 22 -12.88 -7.14 -2.18
N LEU A 23 -13.86 -6.45 -1.58
CA LEU A 23 -13.99 -4.98 -1.67
C LEU A 23 -12.77 -4.28 -1.06
N VAL A 24 -12.39 -4.70 0.14
CA VAL A 24 -11.24 -4.13 0.87
C VAL A 24 -9.93 -4.41 0.12
N THR A 25 -9.75 -5.62 -0.40
CA THR A 25 -8.58 -6.00 -1.21
C THR A 25 -8.43 -5.12 -2.45
N ASN A 26 -9.51 -4.91 -3.23
CA ASN A 26 -9.45 -4.10 -4.43
C ASN A 26 -9.13 -2.62 -4.11
N LEU A 27 -9.75 -2.09 -3.05
CA LEU A 27 -9.49 -0.73 -2.59
C LEU A 27 -8.03 -0.54 -2.16
N ILE A 28 -7.49 -1.48 -1.38
CA ILE A 28 -6.10 -1.43 -0.91
C ILE A 28 -5.12 -1.55 -2.07
N ASN A 29 -5.37 -2.45 -3.04
CA ASN A 29 -4.50 -2.63 -4.20
C ASN A 29 -4.41 -1.32 -5.02
N TRP A 30 -5.55 -0.68 -5.29
CA TRP A 30 -5.57 0.62 -5.95
C TRP A 30 -4.87 1.71 -5.13
N ALA A 31 -5.10 1.76 -3.82
CA ALA A 31 -4.44 2.69 -2.91
C ALA A 31 -2.92 2.48 -2.88
N LEU A 32 -2.43 1.25 -2.99
CA LEU A 32 -1.01 0.91 -3.04
C LEU A 32 -0.33 1.47 -4.29
N VAL A 33 -0.96 1.26 -5.46
CA VAL A 33 -0.45 1.82 -6.73
C VAL A 33 -0.40 3.34 -6.63
N PHE A 34 -1.45 3.96 -6.11
CA PHE A 34 -1.50 5.41 -5.90
C PHE A 34 -0.41 5.88 -4.92
N ALA A 35 -0.23 5.19 -3.79
CA ALA A 35 0.80 5.51 -2.80
C ALA A 35 2.21 5.40 -3.39
N GLY A 36 2.49 4.39 -4.21
CA GLY A 36 3.78 4.25 -4.91
C GLY A 36 4.07 5.42 -5.85
N VAL A 37 3.08 5.85 -6.63
CA VAL A 37 3.20 7.01 -7.51
C VAL A 37 3.43 8.30 -6.71
N VAL A 38 2.65 8.53 -5.66
CA VAL A 38 2.79 9.72 -4.80
C VAL A 38 4.16 9.73 -4.12
N ALA A 39 4.62 8.60 -3.58
CA ALA A 39 5.94 8.49 -2.97
C ALA A 39 7.05 8.83 -3.97
N PHE A 40 6.95 8.37 -5.21
CA PHE A 40 7.92 8.69 -6.27
C PHE A 40 8.01 10.20 -6.54
N PHE A 41 6.86 10.88 -6.69
CA PHE A 41 6.84 12.34 -6.88
C PHE A 41 7.36 13.10 -5.67
N LEU A 42 7.02 12.67 -4.45
CA LEU A 42 7.52 13.29 -3.21
C LEU A 42 9.03 13.15 -3.08
N LEU A 43 9.60 12.01 -3.47
CA LEU A 43 11.05 11.81 -3.49
C LEU A 43 11.72 12.78 -4.46
N ILE A 44 11.22 12.90 -5.70
CA ILE A 44 11.74 13.86 -6.68
C ILE A 44 11.66 15.29 -6.15
N PHE A 45 10.51 15.69 -5.61
CA PHE A 45 10.30 17.04 -5.09
C PHE A 45 11.21 17.34 -3.89
N SER A 46 11.38 16.38 -2.99
CA SER A 46 12.30 16.50 -1.85
C SER A 46 13.76 16.62 -2.30
N GLY A 47 14.17 15.86 -3.31
CA GLY A 47 15.53 15.91 -3.88
C GLY A 47 15.81 17.23 -4.57
N TYR A 48 14.85 17.72 -5.38
CA TYR A 48 14.96 19.04 -6.01
C TYR A 48 15.06 20.15 -4.96
N LYS A 49 14.21 20.12 -3.93
CA LYS A 49 14.25 21.09 -2.83
C LYS A 49 15.57 21.02 -2.07
N PHE A 50 16.13 19.84 -1.85
CA PHE A 50 17.43 19.67 -1.19
C PHE A 50 18.57 20.34 -1.97
N ILE A 51 18.61 20.17 -3.30
CA ILE A 51 19.64 20.77 -4.16
C ILE A 51 19.44 22.29 -4.28
N SER A 52 18.19 22.74 -4.45
CA SER A 52 17.85 24.17 -4.58
C SER A 52 18.04 24.97 -3.28
N SER A 53 18.28 24.32 -2.14
CA SER A 53 18.39 24.98 -0.84
C SER A 53 19.66 25.82 -0.66
N GLY A 54 20.68 25.65 -1.52
CA GLY A 54 21.86 26.54 -1.55
C GLY A 54 22.68 26.65 -0.26
N GLY A 55 22.47 25.77 0.72
CA GLY A 55 23.11 25.82 2.04
C GLY A 55 22.27 26.48 3.15
N ASP A 56 21.07 26.97 2.85
CA ASP A 56 20.18 27.61 3.83
C ASP A 56 19.55 26.53 4.75
N PRO A 57 19.88 26.51 6.06
CA PRO A 57 19.57 25.38 6.94
C PRO A 57 18.08 25.09 7.07
N LYS A 58 17.22 26.12 6.97
CA LYS A 58 15.76 25.96 7.02
C LYS A 58 15.21 25.14 5.85
N ASN A 59 15.71 25.38 4.64
CA ASN A 59 15.25 24.69 3.45
C ASN A 59 15.77 23.25 3.40
N VAL A 60 17.00 23.04 3.86
CA VAL A 60 17.62 21.72 4.01
C VAL A 60 16.87 20.87 5.05
N GLU A 61 16.54 21.42 6.22
CA GLU A 61 15.73 20.72 7.22
C GLU A 61 14.34 20.37 6.70
N GLY A 62 13.67 21.30 6.01
CA GLY A 62 12.38 21.05 5.40
C GLY A 62 12.45 19.91 4.37
N ALA A 63 13.45 19.91 3.49
CA ALA A 63 13.66 18.86 2.49
C ALA A 63 13.97 17.50 3.13
N LYS A 64 14.83 17.47 4.16
CA LYS A 64 15.14 16.24 4.92
C LYS A 64 13.90 15.66 5.58
N LYS A 65 13.09 16.49 6.25
CA LYS A 65 11.85 16.02 6.88
C LYS A 65 10.91 15.40 5.84
N THR A 66 10.69 16.08 4.71
CA THR A 66 9.86 15.53 3.61
C THR A 66 10.41 14.19 3.09
N ALA A 67 11.72 14.08 2.89
CA ALA A 67 12.34 12.83 2.46
C ALA A 67 12.17 11.71 3.51
N THR A 68 12.36 12.03 4.79
CA THR A 68 12.14 11.06 5.89
C THR A 68 10.69 10.58 5.93
N TYR A 69 9.70 11.46 5.76
CA TYR A 69 8.30 11.05 5.73
C TYR A 69 7.97 10.16 4.53
N ALA A 70 8.51 10.46 3.34
CA ALA A 70 8.32 9.62 2.15
C ALA A 70 8.92 8.21 2.34
N ILE A 71 10.14 8.14 2.87
CA ILE A 71 10.83 6.87 3.17
C ILE A 71 10.10 6.09 4.28
N ALA A 72 9.69 6.77 5.35
CA ALA A 72 8.96 6.15 6.46
C ALA A 72 7.63 5.55 6.01
N GLY A 73 6.89 6.22 5.12
CA GLY A 73 5.67 5.68 4.53
C GLY A 73 5.92 4.41 3.70
N LEU A 74 6.97 4.40 2.88
CA LEU A 74 7.34 3.22 2.10
C LEU A 74 7.74 2.04 3.00
N ILE A 75 8.54 2.31 4.05
CA ILE A 75 8.94 1.31 5.03
C ILE A 75 7.73 0.76 5.80
N LEU A 76 6.78 1.61 6.18
CA LEU A 76 5.56 1.21 6.88
C LEU A 76 4.74 0.21 6.06
N ILE A 77 4.59 0.45 4.76
CA ILE A 77 3.90 -0.44 3.83
C ILE A 77 4.62 -1.80 3.78
N LEU A 78 5.95 -1.80 3.61
CA LEU A 78 6.76 -3.02 3.59
C LEU A 78 6.67 -3.82 4.90
N LEU A 79 6.74 -3.13 6.04
CA LEU A 79 6.59 -3.73 7.37
C LEU A 79 5.21 -4.34 7.57
N SER A 80 4.16 -3.67 7.09
CA SER A 80 2.79 -4.20 7.17
C SER A 80 2.70 -5.56 6.46
N PHE A 81 3.22 -5.67 5.23
CA PHE A 81 3.23 -6.94 4.51
C PHE A 81 4.05 -8.02 5.22
N PHE A 82 5.21 -7.65 5.77
CA PHE A 82 6.07 -8.58 6.50
C PHE A 82 5.37 -9.17 7.73
N ILE A 83 4.68 -8.33 8.51
CA ILE A 83 3.96 -8.75 9.71
C ILE A 83 2.81 -9.69 9.34
N VAL A 84 1.97 -9.33 8.36
CA VAL A 84 0.80 -10.15 8.00
C VAL A 84 1.24 -11.49 7.40
N ARG A 85 2.30 -11.52 6.59
CA ARG A 85 2.89 -12.77 6.06
C ARG A 85 3.37 -13.69 7.19
N THR A 86 4.04 -13.13 8.20
CA THR A 86 4.53 -13.88 9.37
C THR A 86 3.37 -14.49 10.16
N ILE A 87 2.28 -13.73 10.34
CA ILE A 87 1.08 -14.24 11.03
C ILE A 87 0.40 -15.34 10.21
N GLY A 88 0.28 -15.17 8.89
CA GLY A 88 -0.33 -16.16 7.99
C GLY A 88 0.40 -17.51 8.03
N GLN A 89 1.74 -17.50 8.05
CA GLN A 89 2.54 -18.72 8.19
C GLN A 89 2.27 -19.48 9.51
N ILE A 90 1.99 -18.76 10.60
CA ILE A 90 1.67 -19.35 11.90
C ILE A 90 0.23 -19.90 11.92
N THR A 91 -0.69 -19.29 11.19
CA THR A 91 -2.12 -19.69 11.17
C THR A 91 -2.43 -20.83 10.20
N GLY A 92 -1.48 -21.24 9.34
CA GLY A 92 -1.66 -22.35 8.39
C GLY A 92 -2.62 -22.05 7.24
N LEU A 93 -3.02 -20.79 7.06
CA LEU A 93 -3.74 -20.32 5.89
C LEU A 93 -2.71 -20.04 4.79
N GLU A 94 -2.93 -20.60 3.59
CA GLU A 94 -2.03 -20.48 2.44
C GLU A 94 -1.75 -18.99 2.16
N SER A 95 -0.55 -18.53 2.53
CA SER A 95 -0.17 -17.11 2.52
C SER A 95 0.07 -16.52 1.12
N ASP A 96 -0.30 -17.26 0.07
CA ASP A 96 -0.14 -16.89 -1.34
C ASP A 96 -0.98 -15.67 -1.75
N CYS A 97 -1.96 -15.34 -0.90
CA CYS A 97 -2.70 -14.10 -0.92
C CYS A 97 -1.84 -12.83 -0.92
N ILE A 98 -0.70 -12.81 -0.21
CA ILE A 98 0.00 -11.57 0.16
C ILE A 98 1.27 -11.42 -0.67
N ASN A 99 1.22 -10.51 -1.64
CA ASN A 99 2.37 -10.14 -2.47
C ASN A 99 2.95 -8.80 -2.02
N LEU A 100 4.22 -8.57 -2.40
CA LEU A 100 4.96 -7.33 -2.07
C LEU A 100 4.24 -6.06 -2.57
N PHE A 101 3.36 -6.18 -3.56
CA PHE A 101 2.62 -5.09 -4.18
C PHE A 101 1.09 -5.30 -4.15
N GLY A 102 0.55 -6.04 -3.18
CA GLY A 102 -0.91 -6.17 -2.98
C GLY A 102 -1.39 -7.60 -2.78
N PHE A 103 -2.70 -7.81 -2.92
CA PHE A 103 -3.35 -9.10 -2.72
C PHE A 103 -3.98 -9.59 -4.02
N THR A 104 -3.39 -10.61 -4.66
CA THR A 104 -3.74 -10.97 -6.05
C THR A 104 -4.05 -12.46 -6.25
N ASN A 105 -3.59 -13.36 -5.37
CA ASN A 105 -3.77 -14.81 -5.54
C ASN A 105 -4.15 -15.51 -4.22
N CYS A 106 -5.33 -15.17 -3.69
CA CYS A 106 -5.96 -16.00 -2.67
C CYS A 106 -6.72 -17.14 -3.36
N ASN A 107 -6.13 -18.33 -3.41
CA ASN A 107 -6.81 -19.55 -3.81
C ASN A 107 -7.11 -20.38 -2.56
#